data_AF-A0A7C3W7R0-F1
#
_entry.id   AF-A0A7C3W7R0-F1
#
_cell.length_a   1.000
_cell.length_b   1.000
_cell.length_c   1.000
_cell.angle_alpha   90.00
_cell.angle_beta   90.00
_cell.angle_gamma   90.00
#
_symmetry.space_group_name_H-M   'P 1'
#
loop_
_entity.id
_entity.type
_entity.pdbx_description
1 polymer ?
#
loop_
_entity_poly.entity_id
_entity_poly.type
_entity_poly.pdbx_seq_one_letter_code
_entity_poly.pdbx_strand_id
1 'polypeptide(L)'
;VNAPVDMELVGRGALFHDLGKVKTHAIEHGRIGAELGVALGLPQEVRDVMEKHIRGGLSPQEARELGLPDRDYALHRLEERIIIYADRLVDIITDPYGLVASAQEAQDRFQEILQAYPRYGKNAPTMARYFEYHREIQALIAEADNESLPV
;
A
#
# COMPACT_ATOMS: atom_id res chain seq x y z
N VAL A 1 -7.39 8.01 -17.49
CA VAL A 1 -8.52 7.26 -16.91
C VAL A 1 -9.31 8.28 -16.09
N ASN A 2 -10.54 8.66 -16.48
CA ASN A 2 -11.31 9.75 -15.83
C ASN A 2 -12.38 9.24 -14.86
N ALA A 3 -12.12 8.15 -14.14
CA ALA A 3 -13.01 7.73 -13.07
C ALA A 3 -12.64 8.46 -11.77
N PRO A 4 -13.59 9.07 -11.05
CA PRO A 4 -13.31 9.69 -9.77
C PRO A 4 -12.82 8.63 -8.77
N VAL A 5 -11.82 8.99 -7.96
CA VAL A 5 -11.27 8.14 -6.90
C VAL A 5 -12.30 7.99 -5.78
N ASP A 6 -12.55 6.76 -5.34
CA ASP A 6 -13.41 6.48 -4.19
C ASP A 6 -12.67 6.80 -2.88
N MET A 7 -12.84 8.05 -2.43
CA MET A 7 -12.19 8.54 -1.22
C MET A 7 -12.71 7.88 0.07
N GLU A 8 -13.93 7.32 0.08
CA GLU A 8 -14.42 6.56 1.24
C GLU A 8 -13.63 5.26 1.38
N LEU A 9 -13.43 4.54 0.27
CA LEU A 9 -12.58 3.36 0.29
C LEU A 9 -11.14 3.69 0.66
N VAL A 10 -10.56 4.77 0.11
CA VAL A 10 -9.20 5.20 0.49
C VAL A 10 -9.09 5.41 2.00
N GLY A 11 -10.00 6.18 2.59
CA GLY A 11 -9.98 6.47 4.02
C GLY A 11 -10.19 5.21 4.89
N ARG A 12 -11.18 4.38 4.58
CA ARG A 12 -11.49 3.17 5.36
C ARG A 12 -10.43 2.10 5.18
N GLY A 13 -9.97 1.89 3.95
CA GLY A 13 -8.88 0.97 3.64
C GLY A 13 -7.60 1.36 4.35
N ALA A 14 -7.20 2.63 4.30
CA ALA A 14 -6.04 3.14 5.04
C ALA A 14 -6.19 2.98 6.57
N LEU A 15 -7.38 3.20 7.13
CA LEU A 15 -7.61 3.05 8.57
C LEU A 15 -7.51 1.58 9.03
N PHE A 16 -8.01 0.64 8.23
CA PHE A 16 -8.17 -0.75 8.67
C PHE A 16 -7.17 -1.75 8.06
N HIS A 17 -6.32 -1.37 7.10
CA HIS A 17 -5.41 -2.31 6.40
C HIS A 17 -4.62 -3.21 7.37
N ASP A 18 -4.21 -2.65 8.50
CA ASP A 18 -3.39 -3.29 9.52
C ASP A 18 -4.16 -3.88 10.71
N LEU A 19 -5.51 -3.96 10.64
CA LEU A 19 -6.36 -4.37 11.76
C LEU A 19 -5.94 -5.71 12.39
N GLY A 20 -5.40 -6.64 11.60
CA GLY A 20 -4.93 -7.93 12.11
C GLY A 20 -3.75 -7.84 13.09
N LYS A 21 -3.04 -6.70 13.16
CA LYS A 21 -1.97 -6.46 14.14
C LYS A 21 -2.43 -6.51 15.59
N VAL A 22 -3.74 -6.42 15.84
CA VAL A 22 -4.32 -6.69 17.17
C VAL A 22 -4.20 -8.16 17.62
N LYS A 23 -3.90 -9.08 16.69
CA LYS A 23 -3.73 -10.51 16.95
C LYS A 23 -2.32 -11.02 16.66
N THR A 24 -1.66 -10.51 15.63
CA THR A 24 -0.31 -10.95 15.26
C THR A 24 0.44 -9.87 14.49
N HIS A 25 1.76 -9.80 14.68
CA HIS A 25 2.65 -8.97 13.85
C HIS A 25 3.30 -9.76 12.69
N ALA A 26 2.97 -11.05 12.54
CA ALA A 26 3.43 -11.90 11.45
C ALA A 26 2.64 -11.65 10.15
N ILE A 27 3.04 -12.30 9.05
CA ILE A 27 2.52 -11.99 7.71
C ILE A 27 1.01 -12.26 7.55
N GLU A 28 0.45 -13.12 8.40
CA GLU A 28 -0.95 -13.51 8.41
C GLU A 28 -1.88 -12.40 8.91
N HIS A 29 -1.35 -11.26 9.40
CA HIS A 29 -2.17 -10.15 9.87
C HIS A 29 -3.10 -9.60 8.78
N GLY A 30 -2.74 -9.67 7.49
CA GLY A 30 -3.65 -9.28 6.41
C GLY A 30 -4.92 -10.13 6.38
N ARG A 31 -4.77 -11.47 6.36
CA ARG A 31 -5.89 -12.44 6.40
C ARG A 31 -6.69 -12.32 7.70
N ILE A 32 -6.00 -12.27 8.84
CA ILE A 32 -6.66 -12.16 10.16
C ILE A 32 -7.42 -10.84 10.27
N GLY A 33 -6.87 -9.74 9.74
CA GLY A 33 -7.54 -8.45 9.65
C GLY A 33 -8.84 -8.55 8.84
N ALA A 34 -8.79 -9.17 7.66
CA ALA A 34 -9.98 -9.37 6.82
C ALA A 34 -11.06 -10.21 7.52
N GLU A 35 -10.67 -11.25 8.26
CA GLU A 35 -11.58 -12.08 9.08
C GLU A 35 -12.24 -11.28 10.21
N LEU A 36 -11.46 -10.45 10.93
CA LEU A 36 -12.00 -9.52 11.92
C LEU A 36 -12.95 -8.51 11.27
N GLY A 37 -12.62 -8.04 10.08
CA GLY A 37 -13.46 -7.13 9.31
C GLY A 37 -14.84 -7.69 8.99
N VAL A 38 -14.97 -9.01 8.78
CA VAL A 38 -16.29 -9.66 8.59
C VAL A 38 -17.13 -9.50 9.86
N ALA A 39 -16.57 -9.76 11.03
CA ALA A 39 -17.27 -9.64 12.31
C ALA A 39 -17.68 -8.20 12.63
N LEU A 40 -16.94 -7.21 12.11
CA LEU A 40 -17.23 -5.78 12.24
C LEU A 40 -18.18 -5.24 11.16
N GLY A 41 -18.62 -6.06 10.20
CA GLY A 41 -19.48 -5.62 9.10
C GLY A 41 -18.80 -4.69 8.10
N LEU A 42 -17.48 -4.82 7.93
CA LEU A 42 -16.74 -4.03 6.94
C LEU A 42 -17.05 -4.49 5.51
N PRO A 43 -17.20 -3.56 4.54
CA PRO A 43 -17.37 -3.88 3.12
C PRO A 43 -16.26 -4.78 2.61
N GLN A 44 -16.56 -5.56 1.57
CA GLN A 44 -15.59 -6.49 1.00
C GLN A 44 -14.35 -5.76 0.50
N GLU A 45 -14.52 -4.63 -0.15
CA GLU A 45 -13.45 -3.82 -0.74
C GLU A 45 -12.44 -3.35 0.31
N VAL A 46 -12.92 -3.02 1.52
CA VAL A 46 -12.04 -2.65 2.65
C VAL A 46 -11.28 -3.86 3.18
N ARG A 47 -11.93 -5.03 3.26
CA ARG A 47 -11.31 -6.28 3.69
C ARG A 47 -10.28 -6.78 2.67
N ASP A 48 -10.53 -6.60 1.39
CA ASP A 48 -9.63 -6.95 0.31
C ASP A 48 -8.31 -6.17 0.42
N VAL A 49 -8.36 -4.87 0.77
CA VAL A 49 -7.16 -4.08 1.06
C VAL A 49 -6.31 -4.72 2.18
N MET A 50 -6.94 -5.24 3.23
CA MET A 50 -6.23 -5.91 4.33
C MET A 50 -5.49 -7.16 3.84
N GLU A 51 -6.09 -7.99 3.00
CA GLU A 51 -5.40 -9.18 2.48
C GLU A 51 -4.28 -8.80 1.50
N LYS A 52 -4.52 -7.76 0.68
CA LYS A 52 -3.65 -7.35 -0.41
C LYS A 52 -2.46 -6.48 0.00
N HIS A 53 -2.51 -5.77 1.12
CA HIS A 53 -1.44 -4.83 1.47
C HIS A 53 -0.09 -5.50 1.78
N ILE A 54 -0.11 -6.80 2.09
CA ILE A 54 1.09 -7.59 2.35
C ILE A 54 2.04 -7.54 1.14
N ARG A 55 3.26 -7.02 1.35
CA ARG A 55 4.28 -6.82 0.30
C ARG A 55 3.78 -6.02 -0.91
N GLY A 56 2.82 -5.14 -0.70
CA GLY A 56 2.20 -4.32 -1.73
C GLY A 56 1.54 -5.15 -2.83
N GLY A 57 0.79 -6.18 -2.44
CA GLY A 57 0.23 -7.18 -3.33
C GLY A 57 1.18 -8.35 -3.56
N LEU A 58 0.61 -9.49 -3.96
CA LEU A 58 1.37 -10.72 -4.19
C LEU A 58 0.93 -11.39 -5.50
N SER A 59 1.89 -11.99 -6.19
CA SER A 59 1.58 -12.97 -7.22
C SER A 59 1.07 -14.28 -6.61
N PRO A 60 0.37 -15.14 -7.37
CA PRO A 60 -0.03 -16.47 -6.90
C PRO A 60 1.17 -17.33 -6.45
N GLN A 61 2.34 -17.14 -7.06
CA GLN A 61 3.56 -17.83 -6.64
C GLN A 61 4.02 -17.35 -5.25
N GLU A 62 4.12 -16.03 -5.05
CA GLU A 62 4.51 -15.48 -3.75
C GLU A 62 3.53 -15.89 -2.64
N ALA A 63 2.23 -15.90 -2.92
CA ALA A 63 1.22 -16.37 -1.97
C ALA A 63 1.47 -17.82 -1.53
N ARG A 64 1.75 -18.72 -2.49
CA ARG A 64 2.10 -20.12 -2.20
C ARG A 64 3.41 -20.25 -1.40
N GLU A 65 4.44 -19.49 -1.76
CA GLU A 65 5.72 -19.47 -1.04
C GLU A 65 5.57 -19.02 0.42
N LEU A 66 4.58 -18.16 0.68
CA LEU A 66 4.25 -17.65 2.00
C LEU A 66 3.22 -18.52 2.75
N GLY A 67 2.77 -19.64 2.16
CA GLY A 67 1.77 -20.51 2.76
C GLY A 67 0.38 -19.87 2.91
N LEU A 68 0.10 -18.84 2.10
CA LEU A 68 -1.20 -18.16 2.11
C LEU A 68 -2.24 -18.96 1.32
N PRO A 69 -3.55 -18.79 1.64
CA PRO A 69 -4.63 -19.38 0.85
C PRO A 69 -4.55 -19.01 -0.64
N ASP A 70 -5.05 -19.89 -1.51
CA ASP A 70 -5.12 -19.61 -2.96
C ASP A 70 -6.19 -18.55 -3.23
N ARG A 71 -5.76 -17.31 -3.39
CA ARG A 71 -6.58 -16.11 -3.63
C ARG A 71 -5.84 -15.11 -4.50
N ASP A 72 -6.57 -14.13 -4.99
CA ASP A 72 -6.02 -13.01 -5.74
C ASP A 72 -5.58 -11.88 -4.80
N TYR A 73 -4.26 -11.71 -4.70
CA TYR A 73 -3.62 -10.68 -3.90
C TYR A 73 -3.10 -9.51 -4.75
N ALA A 74 -3.39 -9.46 -6.05
CA ALA A 74 -2.99 -8.35 -6.90
C ALA A 74 -3.86 -7.10 -6.66
N LEU A 75 -3.27 -5.94 -6.93
CA LEU A 75 -3.92 -4.63 -6.80
C LEU A 75 -4.55 -4.25 -8.13
N HIS A 76 -5.87 -4.31 -8.19
CA HIS A 76 -6.65 -4.05 -9.40
C HIS A 76 -7.20 -2.62 -9.44
N ARG A 77 -7.33 -1.99 -8.27
CA ARG A 77 -7.89 -0.66 -8.12
C ARG A 77 -6.81 0.39 -7.88
N LEU A 78 -7.08 1.62 -8.33
CA LEU A 78 -6.22 2.76 -8.02
C LEU A 78 -6.22 3.05 -6.51
N GLU A 79 -7.37 2.92 -5.83
CA GLU A 79 -7.48 3.12 -4.38
C GLU A 79 -6.57 2.17 -3.60
N GLU A 80 -6.49 0.90 -3.99
CA GLU A 80 -5.61 -0.09 -3.38
C GLU A 80 -4.14 0.34 -3.51
N ARG A 81 -3.73 0.78 -4.70
CA ARG A 81 -2.36 1.25 -4.96
C ARG A 81 -2.04 2.53 -4.20
N ILE A 82 -2.97 3.47 -4.09
CA ILE A 82 -2.83 4.69 -3.28
C ILE A 82 -2.61 4.33 -1.80
N ILE A 83 -3.46 3.49 -1.22
CA ILE A 83 -3.38 3.10 0.20
C ILE A 83 -2.03 2.45 0.49
N ILE A 84 -1.62 1.49 -0.33
CA ILE A 84 -0.41 0.69 -0.13
C ILE A 84 0.88 1.50 -0.40
N TYR A 85 0.83 2.42 -1.36
CA TYR A 85 1.92 3.37 -1.56
C TYR A 85 2.07 4.30 -0.35
N ALA A 86 0.95 4.83 0.15
CA ALA A 86 0.94 5.70 1.33
C ALA A 86 1.43 4.97 2.58
N ASP A 87 1.04 3.70 2.79
CA ASP A 87 1.55 2.83 3.86
C ASP A 87 3.09 2.77 3.83
N ARG A 88 3.66 2.43 2.67
CA ARG A 88 5.13 2.39 2.51
C ARG A 88 5.80 3.74 2.71
N LEU A 89 5.17 4.83 2.28
CA LEU A 89 5.69 6.18 2.45
C LEU A 89 5.68 6.60 3.93
N VAL A 90 4.62 6.28 4.68
CA VAL A 90 4.51 6.54 6.11
C VAL A 90 5.57 5.75 6.89
N ASP A 91 5.83 4.50 6.53
CA ASP A 91 6.93 3.69 7.09
C ASP A 91 8.30 4.40 6.98
N ILE A 92 8.54 5.14 5.88
CA ILE A 92 9.77 5.90 5.65
C ILE A 92 9.76 7.21 6.45
N ILE A 93 8.65 7.96 6.38
CA ILE A 93 8.49 9.26 7.06
C ILE A 93 8.63 9.10 8.58
N THR A 94 8.11 8.00 9.11
CA THR A 94 8.09 7.72 10.55
C THR A 94 9.27 6.85 11.01
N ASP A 95 10.30 6.72 10.19
CA ASP A 95 11.47 5.92 10.55
C ASP A 95 12.05 6.36 11.92
N PRO A 96 12.24 5.44 12.88
CA PRO A 96 12.75 5.79 14.21
C PRO A 96 14.14 6.46 14.24
N TYR A 97 14.90 6.39 13.14
CA TYR A 97 16.22 7.01 13.05
C TYR A 97 16.23 8.33 12.27
N GLY A 98 15.06 8.84 11.86
CA GLY A 98 14.95 10.11 11.14
C GLY A 98 15.58 10.06 9.75
N LEU A 99 15.24 9.02 8.96
CA LEU A 99 15.80 8.81 7.63
C LEU A 99 15.58 9.98 6.65
N VAL A 100 14.49 10.71 6.84
CA VAL A 100 14.07 11.87 6.03
C VAL A 100 13.57 12.99 6.95
N ALA A 101 13.73 14.24 6.52
CA ALA A 101 13.28 15.42 7.25
C ALA A 101 11.84 15.84 6.90
N SER A 102 11.27 15.33 5.81
CA SER A 102 9.92 15.70 5.37
C SER A 102 9.26 14.61 4.52
N ALA A 103 7.93 14.72 4.36
CA ALA A 103 7.18 13.88 3.43
C ALA A 103 7.62 14.09 1.97
N GLN A 104 7.99 15.32 1.59
CA GLN A 104 8.50 15.60 0.25
C GLN A 104 9.82 14.87 0.00
N GLU A 105 10.76 14.92 0.95
CA GLU A 105 12.02 14.19 0.84
C GLU A 105 11.79 12.67 0.73
N ALA A 106 10.81 12.12 1.47
CA ALA A 106 10.44 10.72 1.37
C ALA A 106 9.98 10.34 -0.04
N GLN A 107 9.24 11.22 -0.72
CA GLN A 107 8.80 11.02 -2.10
C GLN A 107 9.97 11.14 -3.08
N ASP A 108 10.77 12.21 -2.97
CA ASP A 108 11.90 12.48 -3.87
C ASP A 108 12.94 11.36 -3.83
N ARG A 109 13.18 10.80 -2.64
CA ARG A 109 14.18 9.74 -2.40
C ARG A 109 13.56 8.35 -2.33
N PHE A 110 12.28 8.17 -2.68
CA PHE A 110 11.56 6.92 -2.47
C PHE A 110 12.29 5.71 -3.07
N GLN A 111 12.72 5.83 -4.32
CA GLN A 111 13.40 4.73 -5.02
C GLN A 111 14.79 4.43 -4.44
N GLU A 112 15.58 5.47 -4.15
CA GLU A 112 16.90 5.37 -3.49
C GLU A 112 16.77 4.63 -2.15
N ILE A 113 15.79 5.03 -1.33
CA ILE A 113 15.55 4.47 -0.01
C ILE A 113 15.19 2.98 -0.09
N LEU A 114 14.28 2.61 -1.01
CA LEU A 114 13.87 1.22 -1.16
C LEU A 114 15.03 0.31 -1.62
N GLN A 115 15.96 0.84 -2.44
CA GLN A 115 17.17 0.13 -2.87
C GLN A 115 18.20 0.00 -1.74
N ALA A 116 18.44 1.07 -0.99
CA ALA A 116 19.46 1.13 0.05
C ALA A 116 19.07 0.36 1.31
N TYR A 117 17.77 0.29 1.63
CA TYR A 117 17.28 -0.24 2.89
C TYR A 117 16.29 -1.40 2.66
N PRO A 118 16.76 -2.67 2.78
CA PRO A 118 15.92 -3.86 2.55
C PRO A 118 14.64 -3.91 3.40
N ARG A 119 14.60 -3.24 4.57
CA ARG A 119 13.37 -3.15 5.38
C ARG A 119 12.21 -2.44 4.68
N TYR A 120 12.48 -1.54 3.73
CA TYR A 120 11.46 -0.84 2.94
C TYR A 120 11.24 -1.51 1.58
N GLY A 121 12.32 -1.89 0.88
CA GLY A 121 12.21 -2.58 -0.40
C GLY A 121 11.71 -4.03 -0.31
N LYS A 122 11.91 -4.67 0.84
CA LYS A 122 11.65 -6.10 1.12
C LYS A 122 12.44 -7.05 0.22
N ASN A 123 12.01 -7.23 -1.02
CA ASN A 123 12.64 -8.06 -2.04
C ASN A 123 12.44 -7.46 -3.43
N ALA A 124 13.12 -8.00 -4.45
CA ALA A 124 13.09 -7.41 -5.80
C ALA A 124 11.67 -7.32 -6.42
N PRO A 125 10.80 -8.35 -6.36
CA PRO A 125 9.43 -8.22 -6.86
C PRO A 125 8.60 -7.17 -6.14
N THR A 126 8.68 -7.12 -4.81
CA THR A 126 7.96 -6.14 -3.98
C THR A 126 8.41 -4.72 -4.29
N MET A 127 9.73 -4.52 -4.37
CA MET A 127 10.33 -3.22 -4.69
C MET A 127 9.93 -2.75 -6.09
N ALA A 128 9.90 -3.65 -7.08
CA ALA A 128 9.47 -3.32 -8.44
C ALA A 128 8.02 -2.81 -8.45
N ARG A 129 7.11 -3.48 -7.74
CA ARG A 129 5.71 -3.03 -7.56
C ARG A 129 5.64 -1.65 -6.91
N TYR A 130 6.37 -1.42 -5.82
CA TYR A 130 6.39 -0.10 -5.20
C TYR A 130 6.90 1.01 -6.13
N PHE A 131 7.86 0.72 -7.02
CA PHE A 131 8.30 1.69 -8.02
C PHE A 131 7.24 1.98 -9.08
N GLU A 132 6.47 0.98 -9.48
CA GLU A 132 5.32 1.18 -10.37
C GLU A 132 4.28 2.09 -9.72
N TYR A 133 3.90 1.82 -8.47
CA TYR A 133 2.91 2.63 -7.74
C TYR A 133 3.40 4.05 -7.54
N HIS A 134 4.68 4.23 -7.17
CA HIS A 134 5.30 5.54 -7.03
C HIS A 134 5.20 6.33 -8.33
N ARG A 135 5.59 5.75 -9.47
CA ARG A 135 5.51 6.44 -10.77
C ARG A 135 4.07 6.79 -11.17
N GLU A 136 3.14 5.84 -11.01
CA GLU A 136 1.71 6.06 -11.33
C GLU A 136 1.15 7.23 -10.51
N ILE A 137 1.37 7.22 -9.19
CA ILE A 137 0.80 8.22 -8.28
C ILE A 137 1.46 9.59 -8.45
N GLN A 138 2.78 9.65 -8.64
CA GLN A 138 3.47 10.92 -8.90
C GLN A 138 3.02 11.55 -10.23
N ALA A 139 2.77 10.75 -11.27
CA ALA A 139 2.21 11.24 -12.52
C ALA A 139 0.80 11.81 -12.33
N LEU A 140 -0.06 11.13 -11.57
CA LEU A 140 -1.41 11.61 -11.26
C LEU A 140 -1.41 12.92 -10.45
N ILE A 141 -0.48 13.07 -9.50
CA ILE A 141 -0.32 14.33 -8.74
C ILE A 141 0.08 15.46 -9.68
N ALA A 142 1.07 15.23 -10.55
CA ALA A 142 1.52 16.25 -11.50
C ALA A 142 0.43 16.63 -12.51
N GLU A 143 -0.38 15.68 -12.98
CA GLU A 143 -1.54 15.94 -13.83
C GLU A 143 -2.59 16.81 -13.11
N ALA A 144 -2.93 16.49 -11.86
CA ALA A 144 -3.88 17.26 -11.06
C ALA A 144 -3.39 18.69 -10.75
N ASP A 145 -2.09 18.86 -10.48
CA ASP A 145 -1.47 20.18 -10.27
C ASP A 145 -1.50 21.04 -11.53
N ASN A 146 -1.33 20.43 -12.71
CA ASN A 146 -1.42 21.12 -13.99
C ASN A 146 -2.87 21.52 -14.34
N GLU A 147 -3.86 20.70 -13.99
CA GLU A 147 -5.29 21.02 -14.20
C GLU A 147 -5.83 22.09 -13.24
N SER A 148 -5.23 22.23 -12.05
CA SER A 148 -5.62 23.20 -11.03
C SER A 148 -4.96 24.58 -11.17
N LEU A 149 -4.14 24.78 -12.21
CA LEU A 149 -3.67 26.09 -12.67
C LEU A 149 -4.61 26.66 -13.76
N PRO A 150 -5.66 27.44 -13.43
CA PRO A 150 -6.36 28.20 -14.43
C PRO A 150 -5.49 29.39 -14.88
N VAL A 151 -5.42 29.60 -16.19
CA VAL A 151 -5.02 30.89 -16.79
C VAL A 151 -6.12 31.91 -16.55
#